data_AF-A0A7S3H0G0-F1
#
_entry.id   AF-A0A7S3H0G0-F1
#
_cell.length_a   1.000
_cell.length_b   1.000
_cell.length_c   1.000
_cell.angle_alpha   90.00
_cell.angle_beta   90.00
_cell.angle_gamma   90.00
#
_symmetry.space_group_name_H-M   'P 1'
#
loop_
_entity.id
_entity.type
_entity.pdbx_description
1 polymer ?
#
loop_
_entity_poly.entity_id
_entity_poly.type
_entity_poly.pdbx_seq_one_letter_code
_entity_poly.pdbx_strand_id
1 'polypeptide(L)'
;MSTVNAEELYSETAKSLREITALEGISRILGWDEMVMLPSGSSGSRADQKSALAGVIYDKRTNAKLGEHLSELKSVSSSLSAVRAAVVRDAHKEFVNSAAIPKDLAQRMATLESTAYEAWVEARKTSDFSKFSSSLQEWVDVNRQRAACIDPTAPAYDVLLDMYEKGMKASRIDEVFNEVRAG
;
A
#
# COMPACT_ATOMS: atom_id res chain seq x y z
N MET A 1 -6.06 34.46 12.85
CA MET A 1 -5.95 33.07 12.37
C MET A 1 -5.76 32.21 13.61
N SER A 2 -6.73 31.36 13.91
CA SER A 2 -6.67 30.51 15.11
C SER A 2 -5.44 29.62 14.96
N THR A 3 -4.46 29.77 15.84
CA THR A 3 -3.34 28.83 15.94
C THR A 3 -3.95 27.52 16.40
N VAL A 4 -4.26 26.62 15.45
CA VAL A 4 -4.59 25.25 15.79
C VAL A 4 -3.44 24.74 16.63
N ASN A 5 -3.76 24.26 17.83
CA ASN A 5 -2.75 23.71 18.72
C ASN A 5 -2.18 22.46 18.04
N ALA A 6 -0.92 22.53 17.59
CA ALA A 6 -0.27 21.43 16.87
C ALA A 6 -0.31 20.11 17.66
N GLU A 7 -0.32 20.17 18.99
CA GLU A 7 -0.49 19.00 19.86
C GLU A 7 -1.87 18.37 19.78
N GLU A 8 -2.92 19.20 19.75
CA GLU A 8 -4.31 18.75 19.66
C GLU A 8 -4.57 18.15 18.28
N LEU A 9 -4.15 18.84 17.22
CA LEU A 9 -4.24 18.37 15.84
C LEU A 9 -3.48 17.05 15.64
N TYR A 10 -2.28 16.94 16.22
CA TYR A 10 -1.52 15.69 16.21
C TYR A 10 -2.26 14.58 16.94
N SER A 11 -2.86 14.87 18.10
CA SER A 11 -3.60 13.88 18.89
C SER A 11 -4.80 13.31 18.11
N GLU A 12 -5.58 14.19 17.46
CA GLU A 12 -6.70 13.78 16.59
C GLU A 12 -6.23 12.95 15.39
N THR A 13 -5.15 13.38 14.75
CA THR A 13 -4.56 12.68 13.59
C THR A 13 -4.06 11.31 14.02
N ALA A 14 -3.33 11.22 15.14
CA ALA A 14 -2.82 9.98 15.67
C ALA A 14 -3.95 9.01 16.08
N LYS A 15 -5.07 9.51 16.59
CA LYS A 15 -6.26 8.68 16.85
C LYS A 15 -6.79 8.05 15.56
N SER A 16 -6.90 8.84 14.49
CA SER A 16 -7.35 8.36 13.18
C SER A 16 -6.40 7.31 12.59
N LEU A 17 -5.08 7.55 12.66
CA LEU A 17 -4.06 6.61 12.18
C LEU A 17 -4.06 5.29 12.98
N ARG A 18 -4.27 5.34 14.31
CA ARG A 18 -4.38 4.15 15.14
C ARG A 18 -5.60 3.31 14.78
N GLU A 19 -6.74 3.95 14.50
CA GLU A 19 -7.95 3.24 14.07
C GLU A 19 -7.73 2.52 12.74
N ILE A 20 -7.13 3.20 11.76
CA ILE A 20 -6.73 2.60 10.46
C ILE A 20 -5.83 1.37 10.70
N THR A 21 -4.79 1.53 11.53
CA THR A 21 -3.83 0.45 11.84
C THR A 21 -4.53 -0.74 12.51
N ALA A 22 -5.51 -0.50 13.39
CA ALA A 22 -6.27 -1.56 14.04
C ALA A 22 -7.12 -2.35 13.04
N LEU A 23 -7.79 -1.66 12.11
CA LEU A 23 -8.57 -2.29 11.04
C LEU A 23 -7.69 -3.13 10.10
N GLU A 24 -6.51 -2.63 9.76
CA GLU A 24 -5.52 -3.41 9.00
C GLU A 24 -5.04 -4.64 9.77
N GLY A 25 -4.88 -4.53 11.09
CA GLY A 25 -4.62 -5.67 11.97
C GLY A 25 -5.69 -6.74 11.85
N ILE A 26 -6.97 -6.34 11.86
CA ILE A 26 -8.10 -7.26 11.65
C ILE A 26 -8.04 -7.88 10.24
N SER A 27 -7.74 -7.09 9.21
CA SER A 27 -7.58 -7.60 7.84
C SER A 27 -6.49 -8.67 7.74
N ARG A 28 -5.37 -8.50 8.46
CA ARG A 28 -4.29 -9.51 8.51
C ARG A 28 -4.74 -10.79 9.20
N ILE A 29 -5.54 -10.69 10.27
CA ILE A 29 -6.13 -11.87 10.94
C ILE A 29 -7.06 -12.62 9.99
N LEU A 30 -7.90 -11.93 9.22
CA LEU A 30 -8.78 -12.56 8.23
C LEU A 30 -8.00 -13.32 7.15
N GLY A 31 -6.88 -12.74 6.69
CA GLY A 31 -5.99 -13.39 5.72
C GLY A 31 -5.26 -14.60 6.31
N TRP A 32 -4.77 -14.51 7.54
CA TRP A 32 -4.19 -15.66 8.24
C TRP A 32 -5.21 -16.80 8.39
N ASP A 33 -6.42 -16.49 8.85
CA ASP A 33 -7.46 -17.51 9.04
C ASP A 33 -7.83 -18.18 7.72
N GLU A 34 -7.89 -17.41 6.63
CA GLU A 34 -8.17 -17.92 5.28
C GLU A 34 -7.17 -18.98 4.84
N MET A 35 -5.89 -18.80 5.18
CA MET A 35 -4.81 -19.70 4.81
C MET A 35 -4.66 -20.91 5.74
N VAL A 36 -5.14 -20.83 6.99
CA VAL A 36 -4.81 -21.81 8.02
C VAL A 36 -6.02 -22.58 8.55
N MET A 37 -7.14 -21.90 8.80
CA MET A 37 -8.27 -22.44 9.56
C MET A 37 -9.57 -22.49 8.75
N LEU A 38 -9.70 -21.68 7.70
CA LEU A 38 -10.97 -21.51 7.00
C LEU A 38 -11.41 -22.83 6.32
N PRO A 39 -12.63 -23.31 6.61
CA PRO A 39 -13.14 -24.53 5.97
C PRO A 39 -13.29 -24.38 4.46
N SER A 40 -13.07 -25.48 3.75
CA SER A 40 -13.37 -25.59 2.32
C SER A 40 -14.83 -25.22 2.03
N GLY A 41 -15.07 -24.33 1.07
CA GLY A 41 -16.41 -23.82 0.72
C GLY A 41 -16.77 -22.49 1.36
N SER A 42 -15.96 -21.97 2.30
CA SER A 42 -16.22 -20.68 2.96
C SER A 42 -15.48 -19.48 2.34
N SER A 43 -14.78 -19.69 1.22
CA SER A 43 -13.97 -18.65 0.55
C SER A 43 -14.78 -17.44 0.11
N GLY A 44 -16.02 -17.63 -0.37
CA GLY A 44 -16.91 -16.52 -0.76
C GLY A 44 -17.24 -15.59 0.41
N SER A 45 -17.66 -16.15 1.55
CA SER A 45 -17.95 -15.37 2.77
C SER A 45 -16.72 -14.62 3.29
N ARG A 46 -15.54 -15.26 3.23
CA ARG A 46 -14.27 -14.59 3.58
C ARG A 46 -13.93 -13.44 2.62
N ALA A 47 -14.17 -13.63 1.32
CA ALA A 47 -13.96 -12.58 0.32
C ALA A 47 -14.87 -11.38 0.61
N ASP A 48 -16.15 -11.59 0.95
CA ASP A 48 -17.08 -10.52 1.31
C ASP A 48 -16.62 -9.74 2.55
N GLN A 49 -16.16 -10.43 3.60
CA GLN A 49 -15.61 -9.81 4.82
C GLN A 49 -14.39 -8.94 4.52
N LYS A 50 -13.43 -9.47 3.75
CA LYS A 50 -12.21 -8.74 3.36
C LYS A 50 -12.53 -7.53 2.48
N SER A 51 -13.46 -7.68 1.53
CA SER A 51 -13.90 -6.61 0.64
C SER A 51 -14.56 -5.46 1.41
N ALA A 52 -15.50 -5.77 2.31
CA ALA A 52 -16.15 -4.77 3.15
C ALA A 52 -15.15 -4.03 4.04
N LEU A 53 -14.24 -4.76 4.69
CA LEU A 53 -13.21 -4.15 5.54
C LEU A 53 -12.23 -3.29 4.74
N ALA A 54 -11.82 -3.74 3.55
CA ALA A 54 -10.95 -2.98 2.66
C ALA A 54 -11.59 -1.64 2.24
N GLY A 55 -12.90 -1.62 1.98
CA GLY A 55 -13.65 -0.39 1.71
C GLY A 55 -13.58 0.59 2.88
N VAL A 56 -13.82 0.12 4.11
CA VAL A 56 -13.73 0.96 5.31
C VAL A 56 -12.32 1.52 5.53
N ILE A 57 -11.29 0.68 5.34
CA ILE A 57 -9.89 1.11 5.45
C ILE A 57 -9.57 2.16 4.39
N TYR A 58 -9.99 1.94 3.15
CA TYR A 58 -9.79 2.87 2.04
C TYR A 58 -10.42 4.22 2.35
N ASP A 59 -11.71 4.26 2.69
CA ASP A 59 -12.43 5.51 2.98
C ASP A 59 -11.78 6.31 4.12
N LYS A 60 -11.23 5.63 5.13
CA LYS A 60 -10.47 6.28 6.21
C LYS A 60 -9.09 6.77 5.76
N ARG A 61 -8.36 5.97 4.97
CA ARG A 61 -7.03 6.33 4.44
C ARG A 61 -7.08 7.49 3.45
N THR A 62 -8.16 7.63 2.69
CA THR A 62 -8.35 8.70 1.69
C THR A 62 -9.26 9.82 2.19
N ASN A 63 -9.56 9.87 3.49
CA ASN A 63 -10.41 10.89 4.07
C ASN A 63 -9.78 12.29 3.90
N ALA A 64 -10.51 13.24 3.32
CA ALA A 64 -10.02 14.59 3.06
C ALA A 64 -9.52 15.31 4.33
N LYS A 65 -10.23 15.17 5.46
CA LYS A 65 -9.84 15.77 6.74
C LYS A 65 -8.52 15.20 7.26
N LEU A 66 -8.27 13.90 7.08
CA LEU A 66 -6.98 13.29 7.41
C LEU A 66 -5.85 13.91 6.57
N GLY A 67 -6.08 14.09 5.27
CA GLY A 67 -5.13 14.72 4.36
C GLY A 67 -4.81 16.18 4.71
N GLU A 68 -5.84 16.95 5.07
CA GLU A 68 -5.71 18.33 5.54
C GLU A 68 -4.86 18.40 6.82
N HIS A 69 -5.20 17.60 7.83
CA HIS A 69 -4.44 17.53 9.08
C HIS A 69 -2.98 17.15 8.87
N LEU A 70 -2.71 16.13 8.06
CA LEU A 70 -1.35 15.68 7.75
C LEU A 70 -0.55 16.77 7.02
N SER A 71 -1.19 17.52 6.12
CA SER A 71 -0.56 18.62 5.39
C SER A 71 -0.24 19.81 6.30
N GLU A 72 -1.17 20.17 7.19
CA GLU A 72 -0.97 21.21 8.19
C GLU A 72 0.15 20.83 9.17
N LEU A 73 0.10 19.65 9.77
CA LEU A 73 1.14 19.16 10.69
C LEU A 73 2.52 19.07 10.02
N LYS A 74 2.58 18.75 8.74
CA LYS A 74 3.82 18.74 7.97
C LYS A 74 4.39 20.16 7.81
N SER A 75 3.54 21.17 7.63
CA SER A 75 3.97 22.57 7.50
C SER A 75 4.56 23.14 8.81
N VAL A 76 4.14 22.61 9.96
CA VAL A 76 4.62 22.99 11.29
C VAL A 76 5.51 21.90 11.91
N SER A 77 6.17 21.07 11.11
CA SER A 77 6.93 19.92 11.63
C SER A 77 8.00 20.29 12.66
N SER A 78 8.54 21.51 12.61
CA SER A 78 9.51 22.03 13.57
C SER A 78 8.96 22.25 14.98
N SER A 79 7.64 22.36 15.14
CA SER A 79 6.98 22.44 16.45
C SER A 79 6.64 21.07 17.04
N LEU A 80 6.95 19.98 16.31
CA LEU A 80 6.71 18.61 16.75
C LEU A 80 8.02 17.99 17.27
N SER A 81 7.92 17.00 18.15
CA SER A 81 9.07 16.15 18.47
C SER A 81 9.51 15.35 17.24
N ALA A 82 10.77 14.94 17.18
CA ALA A 82 11.33 14.20 16.04
C ALA A 82 10.51 12.95 15.69
N VAL A 83 10.01 12.22 16.69
CA VAL A 83 9.17 11.03 16.50
C VAL A 83 7.83 11.39 15.85
N ARG A 84 7.18 12.45 16.33
CA ARG A 84 5.88 12.88 15.78
C ARG A 84 6.01 13.43 14.37
N ALA A 85 7.06 14.20 14.12
CA ALA A 85 7.38 14.68 12.78
C ALA A 85 7.61 13.51 11.81
N ALA A 86 8.28 12.43 12.25
CA ALA A 86 8.46 11.22 11.46
C ALA A 86 7.12 10.51 11.16
N VAL A 87 6.23 10.38 12.15
CA VAL A 87 4.88 9.82 11.95
C VAL A 87 4.10 10.63 10.90
N VAL A 88 4.11 11.96 11.02
CA VAL A 88 3.41 12.85 10.08
C VAL A 88 3.98 12.72 8.68
N ARG A 89 5.31 12.74 8.53
CA ARG A 89 5.99 12.59 7.23
C ARG A 89 5.56 11.28 6.53
N ASP A 90 5.48 10.20 7.29
CA ASP A 90 5.27 8.86 6.75
C ASP A 90 3.80 8.66 6.41
N ALA A 91 2.90 9.04 7.32
CA ALA A 91 1.46 9.03 7.07
C ALA A 91 1.05 9.97 5.93
N HIS A 92 1.68 11.15 5.81
CA HIS A 92 1.44 12.07 4.69
C HIS A 92 1.84 11.46 3.36
N LYS A 93 3.02 10.82 3.29
CA LYS A 93 3.47 10.11 2.10
C LYS A 93 2.53 8.97 1.71
N GLU A 94 2.11 8.16 2.67
CA GLU A 94 1.13 7.08 2.42
C GLU A 94 -0.21 7.63 1.93
N PHE A 95 -0.69 8.73 2.51
CA PHE A 95 -1.92 9.40 2.09
C PHE A 95 -1.81 9.88 0.64
N VAL A 96 -0.75 10.62 0.30
CA VAL A 96 -0.51 11.13 -1.05
C VAL A 96 -0.42 9.98 -2.06
N ASN A 97 0.36 8.95 -1.76
CA ASN A 97 0.51 7.79 -2.65
C ASN A 97 -0.83 7.05 -2.85
N SER A 98 -1.63 6.90 -1.79
CA SER A 98 -2.93 6.24 -1.87
C SER A 98 -3.95 7.08 -2.67
N ALA A 99 -3.96 8.39 -2.45
CA ALA A 99 -4.85 9.33 -3.14
C ALA A 99 -4.46 9.54 -4.62
N ALA A 100 -3.20 9.28 -4.98
CA ALA A 100 -2.71 9.39 -6.35
C ALA A 100 -3.26 8.30 -7.29
N ILE A 101 -3.68 7.15 -6.75
CA ILE A 101 -4.14 6.00 -7.54
C ILE A 101 -5.64 6.16 -7.84
N PRO A 102 -6.04 6.25 -9.12
CA PRO A 102 -7.45 6.29 -9.50
C PRO A 102 -8.21 5.04 -9.06
N LYS A 103 -9.49 5.21 -8.71
CA LYS A 103 -10.34 4.13 -8.22
C LYS A 103 -10.47 2.97 -9.21
N ASP A 104 -10.59 3.27 -10.50
CA ASP A 104 -10.68 2.28 -11.58
C ASP A 104 -9.39 1.47 -11.71
N LEU A 105 -8.22 2.12 -11.61
CA LEU A 105 -6.93 1.43 -11.61
C LEU A 105 -6.79 0.51 -10.37
N ALA A 106 -7.15 1.00 -9.19
CA ALA A 106 -7.13 0.19 -7.97
C ALA A 106 -8.05 -1.05 -8.08
N GLN A 107 -9.26 -0.89 -8.62
CA GLN A 107 -10.19 -2.00 -8.86
C GLN A 107 -9.65 -3.01 -9.86
N ARG A 108 -9.06 -2.53 -10.96
CA ARG A 108 -8.43 -3.39 -11.97
C ARG A 108 -7.28 -4.19 -11.38
N MET A 109 -6.40 -3.54 -10.62
CA MET A 109 -5.30 -4.21 -9.92
C MET A 109 -5.79 -5.30 -8.97
N ALA A 110 -6.81 -5.02 -8.16
CA ALA A 110 -7.37 -6.00 -7.22
C ALA A 110 -7.99 -7.22 -7.93
N THR A 111 -8.70 -7.00 -9.03
CA THR A 111 -9.27 -8.08 -9.84
C THR A 111 -8.16 -8.91 -10.49
N LEU A 112 -7.16 -8.25 -11.06
CA LEU A 112 -6.03 -8.91 -11.70
C LEU A 112 -5.18 -9.71 -10.70
N GLU A 113 -4.99 -9.22 -9.47
CA GLU A 113 -4.26 -9.94 -8.42
C GLU A 113 -4.88 -11.32 -8.15
N SER A 114 -6.21 -11.36 -8.01
CA SER A 114 -6.95 -12.61 -7.77
C SER A 114 -6.87 -13.57 -8.97
N THR A 115 -7.16 -13.09 -10.17
CA THR A 115 -7.20 -13.95 -11.37
C THR A 115 -5.81 -14.38 -11.82
N ALA A 116 -4.81 -13.51 -11.69
CA ALA A 116 -3.42 -13.83 -12.00
C ALA A 116 -2.84 -14.86 -11.03
N TYR A 117 -3.21 -14.80 -9.74
CA TYR A 117 -2.80 -15.80 -8.76
C TYR A 117 -3.32 -17.20 -9.11
N GLU A 118 -4.60 -17.33 -9.46
CA GLU A 118 -5.17 -18.62 -9.89
C GLU A 118 -4.47 -19.16 -11.14
N ALA A 119 -4.24 -18.31 -12.15
CA ALA A 119 -3.51 -18.67 -13.36
C ALA A 119 -2.08 -19.12 -13.03
N TRP A 120 -1.40 -18.44 -12.10
CA TRP A 120 -0.07 -18.80 -11.65
C TRP A 120 -0.03 -20.15 -10.92
N VAL A 121 -1.00 -20.44 -10.05
CA VAL A 121 -1.08 -21.73 -9.34
C VAL A 121 -1.14 -22.89 -10.33
N GLU A 122 -2.00 -22.79 -11.34
CA GLU A 122 -2.15 -23.81 -12.37
C GLU A 122 -0.92 -23.89 -13.29
N ALA A 123 -0.39 -22.75 -13.74
CA ALA A 123 0.84 -22.67 -14.53
C ALA A 123 2.01 -23.34 -13.80
N ARG A 124 2.17 -23.07 -12.50
CA ARG A 124 3.22 -23.68 -11.67
C ARG A 124 3.01 -25.17 -11.49
N LYS A 125 1.78 -25.62 -11.23
CA LYS A 125 1.44 -27.04 -11.08
C LYS A 125 1.75 -27.85 -12.35
N THR A 126 1.52 -27.24 -13.51
CA THR A 126 1.71 -27.89 -14.81
C THR A 126 3.03 -27.55 -15.51
N SER A 127 3.87 -26.73 -14.86
CA SER A 127 5.12 -26.20 -15.45
C SER A 127 4.92 -25.54 -16.82
N ASP A 128 3.79 -24.86 -17.00
CA ASP A 128 3.38 -24.24 -18.27
C ASP A 128 3.25 -22.72 -18.11
N PHE A 129 4.33 -22.00 -18.47
CA PHE A 129 4.38 -20.54 -18.40
C PHE A 129 3.35 -19.86 -19.31
N SER A 130 2.94 -20.50 -20.41
CA SER A 130 2.01 -19.88 -21.37
C SER A 130 0.67 -19.52 -20.70
N LYS A 131 0.23 -20.33 -19.73
CA LYS A 131 -0.97 -20.11 -18.92
C LYS A 131 -0.91 -18.86 -18.02
N PHE A 132 0.29 -18.36 -17.71
CA PHE A 132 0.48 -17.18 -16.84
C PHE A 132 1.02 -15.96 -17.58
N SER A 133 1.64 -16.14 -18.75
CA SER A 133 2.35 -15.09 -19.49
C SER A 133 1.52 -13.81 -19.71
N SER A 134 0.27 -13.93 -20.15
CA SER A 134 -0.63 -12.79 -20.36
C SER A 134 -0.94 -12.05 -19.06
N SER A 135 -1.25 -12.77 -17.98
CA SER A 135 -1.54 -12.18 -16.67
C SER A 135 -0.30 -11.47 -16.09
N LEU A 136 0.90 -12.04 -16.30
CA LEU A 136 2.15 -11.40 -15.88
C LEU A 136 2.40 -10.10 -16.64
N GLN A 137 2.19 -10.09 -17.95
CA GLN A 137 2.36 -8.88 -18.77
C GLN A 137 1.40 -7.78 -18.29
N GLU A 138 0.13 -8.11 -18.10
CA GLU A 138 -0.84 -7.15 -17.58
C GLU A 138 -0.45 -6.66 -16.17
N TRP A 139 0.03 -7.56 -15.30
CA TRP A 139 0.47 -7.21 -13.94
C TRP A 139 1.62 -6.19 -13.95
N VAL A 140 2.59 -6.37 -14.84
CA VAL A 140 3.70 -5.43 -15.02
C VAL A 140 3.17 -4.07 -15.51
N ASP A 141 2.25 -4.06 -16.47
CA ASP A 141 1.74 -2.82 -17.06
C ASP A 141 0.89 -2.01 -16.07
N VAL A 142 0.03 -2.64 -15.27
CA VAL A 142 -0.74 -1.93 -14.23
C VAL A 142 0.15 -1.42 -13.11
N ASN A 143 1.23 -2.12 -12.75
CA ASN A 143 2.18 -1.62 -11.75
C ASN A 143 3.02 -0.45 -12.26
N ARG A 144 3.35 -0.43 -13.56
CA ARG A 144 3.96 0.77 -14.19
C ARG A 144 3.02 1.96 -14.18
N GLN A 145 1.74 1.74 -14.48
CA GLN A 145 0.72 2.80 -14.40
C GLN A 145 0.58 3.32 -12.97
N ARG A 146 0.52 2.42 -11.98
CA ARG A 146 0.52 2.78 -10.55
C ARG A 146 1.72 3.65 -10.17
N ALA A 147 2.92 3.26 -10.60
CA ALA A 147 4.13 4.03 -10.34
C ALA A 147 4.04 5.44 -10.94
N ALA A 148 3.58 5.55 -12.19
CA ALA A 148 3.39 6.84 -12.85
C ALA A 148 2.32 7.71 -12.19
N CYS A 149 1.29 7.13 -11.59
CA CYS A 149 0.32 7.85 -10.77
C CYS A 149 0.98 8.44 -9.51
N ILE A 150 1.82 7.66 -8.82
CA ILE A 150 2.48 8.07 -7.58
C ILE A 150 3.55 9.13 -7.82
N ASP A 151 4.48 8.87 -8.75
CA ASP A 151 5.53 9.80 -9.13
C ASP A 151 5.92 9.57 -10.60
N PRO A 152 5.42 10.39 -11.54
CA PRO A 152 5.73 10.25 -12.96
C PRO A 152 7.17 10.70 -13.30
N THR A 153 7.89 11.31 -12.36
CA THR A 153 9.24 11.85 -12.58
C THR A 153 10.34 10.88 -12.19
N ALA A 154 10.01 9.83 -11.42
CA ALA A 154 10.95 8.83 -10.95
C ALA A 154 10.88 7.52 -11.77
N PRO A 155 11.96 6.72 -11.82
CA PRO A 155 11.90 5.39 -12.40
C PRO A 155 10.83 4.54 -11.71
N ALA A 156 9.98 3.87 -12.49
CA ALA A 156 8.87 3.08 -11.94
C ALA A 156 9.31 2.05 -10.89
N TYR A 157 10.49 1.45 -11.07
CA TYR A 157 11.03 0.48 -10.12
C TYR A 157 11.36 1.13 -8.77
N ASP A 158 11.96 2.32 -8.74
CA ASP A 158 12.26 3.03 -7.49
C ASP A 158 10.99 3.42 -6.74
N VAL A 159 9.96 3.87 -7.47
CA VAL A 159 8.64 4.22 -6.88
C VAL A 159 7.99 2.99 -6.24
N LEU A 160 8.01 1.86 -6.92
CA LEU A 160 7.43 0.61 -6.42
C LEU A 160 8.26 0.02 -5.28
N LEU A 161 9.59 0.11 -5.35
CA LEU A 161 10.51 -0.39 -4.33
C LEU A 161 10.36 0.36 -3.01
N ASP A 162 10.19 1.68 -3.07
CA ASP A 162 10.02 2.54 -1.90
C ASP A 162 8.76 2.19 -1.06
N MET A 163 7.79 1.49 -1.66
CA MET A 163 6.63 0.97 -0.93
C MET A 163 6.97 -0.21 0.01
N TYR A 164 8.08 -0.90 -0.25
CA TYR A 164 8.54 -2.05 0.53
C TYR A 164 9.73 -1.70 1.41
N GLU A 165 10.68 -0.92 0.87
CA GLU A 165 11.85 -0.45 1.60
C GLU A 165 12.01 1.05 1.37
N LYS A 166 11.60 1.81 2.37
CA LYS A 166 11.47 3.26 2.26
C LYS A 166 12.81 3.95 1.97
N GLY A 167 12.84 4.73 0.90
CA GLY A 167 14.03 5.46 0.45
C GLY A 167 15.04 4.61 -0.31
N MET A 168 14.78 3.31 -0.49
CA MET A 168 15.63 2.45 -1.30
C MET A 168 15.48 2.78 -2.80
N LYS A 169 16.56 2.59 -3.55
CA LYS A 169 16.62 2.79 -5.00
C LYS A 169 17.32 1.62 -5.67
N ALA A 170 17.02 1.42 -6.96
CA ALA A 170 17.69 0.46 -7.82
C ALA A 170 19.22 0.61 -7.75
N SER A 171 19.73 1.86 -7.77
CA SER A 171 21.17 2.12 -7.72
C SER A 171 21.85 1.54 -6.48
N ARG A 172 21.18 1.58 -5.32
CA ARG A 172 21.72 1.01 -4.08
C ARG A 172 21.66 -0.52 -4.09
N ILE A 173 20.62 -1.09 -4.70
CA ILE A 173 20.54 -2.53 -4.92
C ILE A 173 21.66 -2.99 -5.85
N ASP A 174 21.91 -2.27 -6.94
CA ASP A 174 22.97 -2.58 -7.90
C ASP A 174 24.35 -2.56 -7.24
N GLU A 175 24.64 -1.58 -6.39
CA GLU A 175 25.87 -1.54 -5.60
C GLU A 175 26.06 -2.83 -4.77
N VAL A 176 25.05 -3.19 -3.97
CA VAL A 176 25.10 -4.37 -3.10
C VAL A 176 25.20 -5.67 -3.91
N PHE A 177 24.43 -5.80 -4.99
CA PHE A 177 24.47 -6.99 -5.85
C PHE A 177 25.78 -7.12 -6.60
N ASN A 178 26.44 -6.02 -6.93
CA ASN A 178 27.77 -6.06 -7.53
C ASN A 178 28.83 -6.55 -6.53
N GLU A 179 28.75 -6.15 -5.26
CA GLU A 179 29.62 -6.69 -4.20
C GLU A 179 29.39 -8.20 -4.01
N VAL A 180 28.13 -8.63 -3.85
CA VAL A 180 27.79 -10.06 -3.67
C VAL A 180 28.20 -10.91 -4.87
N ARG A 181 28.12 -10.36 -6.09
CA ARG A 181 28.58 -11.04 -7.32
C ARG A 181 30.10 -11.19 -7.34
N ALA A 182 30.84 -10.23 -6.79
CA ALA A 182 32.30 -10.25 -6.78
C ALA A 182 32.86 -11.26 -5.76
N GLY A 183 32.12 -11.56 -4.70
CA GLY A 183 32.49 -12.54 -3.66
C GLY A 183 32.96 -11.87 -2.38
#